data_AF-A0A7K2CSZ3-F1
#
_entry.id   AF-A0A7K2CSZ3-F1
#
_cell.length_a   1.000
_cell.length_b   1.000
_cell.length_c   1.000
_cell.angle_alpha   90.00
_cell.angle_beta   90.00
_cell.angle_gamma   90.00
#
_symmetry.space_group_name_H-M   'P 1'
#
loop_
_entity.id
_entity.type
_entity.pdbx_description
1 polymer ?
#
loop_
_entity_poly.entity_id
_entity_poly.type
_entity_poly.pdbx_seq_one_letter_code
_entity_poly.pdbx_strand_id
1 'polypeptide(L)'
;QYQRYAETRVGEIAADLGVHPVDAMLDIAVADNLAATFYASGSFNNPDHLVDLLNYQWALPGVSDGGAHTRFLTAGRWPTELLINGVRDREIISLEDAHWRMAGLPAQCAGFTDRGTLTPGQAADVIVYDLDSLAIGPSEKVHDMPAGEWRRVQRASGYQYVLVNGEVTIQEDKETGTSPGRLLREQ
;
A
#
# COMPACT_ATOMS: atom_id res chain seq x y z
N GLN A 1 -7.07 12.55 30.75
CA GLN A 1 -7.99 13.66 30.42
C GLN A 1 -8.31 13.76 28.92
N TYR A 2 -7.31 13.66 28.04
CA TYR A 2 -7.53 13.83 26.58
C TYR A 2 -8.07 12.59 25.84
N GLN A 3 -8.15 11.41 26.48
CA GLN A 3 -8.71 10.20 25.86
C GLN A 3 -10.13 10.36 25.31
N ARG A 4 -10.93 11.28 25.88
CA ARG A 4 -12.28 11.59 25.39
C ARG A 4 -12.31 12.21 23.98
N TYR A 5 -11.16 12.70 23.51
CA TYR A 5 -11.00 13.31 22.19
C TYR A 5 -10.31 12.38 21.19
N ALA A 6 -10.24 11.07 21.46
CA ALA A 6 -9.75 10.11 20.48
C ALA A 6 -10.51 10.26 19.16
N GLU A 7 -9.80 10.16 18.03
CA GLU A 7 -10.35 10.32 16.67
C GLU A 7 -11.05 11.68 16.39
N THR A 8 -10.79 12.70 17.22
CA THR A 8 -11.35 14.06 17.04
C THR A 8 -10.33 14.98 16.36
N ARG A 9 -10.79 15.93 15.53
CA ARG A 9 -9.88 16.88 14.86
C ARG A 9 -9.29 17.84 15.89
N VAL A 10 -7.98 18.11 15.79
CA VAL A 10 -7.27 19.03 16.71
C VAL A 10 -7.95 20.41 16.80
N GLY A 11 -8.48 20.92 15.69
CA GLY A 11 -9.21 22.19 15.69
C GLY A 11 -10.51 22.18 16.51
N GLU A 12 -11.21 21.05 16.55
CA GLU A 12 -12.42 20.86 17.36
C GLU A 12 -12.07 20.75 18.85
N ILE A 13 -10.98 20.04 19.16
CA ILE A 13 -10.47 19.93 20.54
C ILE A 13 -10.07 21.32 21.06
N ALA A 14 -9.38 22.10 20.25
CA ALA A 14 -8.99 23.47 20.61
C ALA A 14 -10.19 24.39 20.82
N ALA A 15 -11.24 24.27 20.01
CA ALA A 15 -12.48 25.03 20.20
C ALA A 15 -13.18 24.68 21.52
N ASP A 16 -13.25 23.39 21.87
CA ASP A 16 -13.84 22.93 23.14
C ASP A 16 -13.03 23.37 24.37
N LEU A 17 -11.70 23.41 24.24
CA LEU A 17 -10.78 23.84 25.31
C LEU A 17 -10.59 25.37 25.38
N GLY A 18 -11.04 26.11 24.38
CA GLY A 18 -10.86 27.56 24.30
C GLY A 18 -9.40 28.01 24.10
N VAL A 19 -8.58 27.20 23.44
CA VAL A 19 -7.13 27.45 23.21
C VAL A 19 -6.80 27.46 21.73
N HIS A 20 -5.58 27.86 21.37
CA HIS A 20 -5.11 27.77 19.98
C HIS A 20 -4.91 26.29 19.57
N PRO A 21 -5.17 25.89 18.32
CA PRO A 21 -4.96 24.50 17.85
C PRO A 21 -3.56 23.94 18.08
N VAL A 22 -2.53 24.79 17.96
CA VAL A 22 -1.15 24.38 18.25
C VAL A 22 -0.95 24.12 19.74
N ASP A 23 -1.54 24.95 20.61
CA ASP A 23 -1.45 24.76 22.06
C ASP A 23 -2.15 23.46 22.46
N ALA A 24 -3.36 23.20 21.95
CA ALA A 24 -4.06 21.94 22.17
C ALA A 24 -3.22 20.72 21.73
N MET A 25 -2.57 20.79 20.57
CA MET A 25 -1.71 19.71 20.08
C MET A 25 -0.51 19.47 21.00
N LEU A 26 0.18 20.53 21.42
CA LEU A 26 1.34 20.46 22.30
C LEU A 26 0.95 19.98 23.70
N ASP A 27 -0.16 20.47 24.26
CA ASP A 27 -0.68 20.06 25.56
C ASP A 27 -1.04 18.57 25.58
N ILE A 28 -1.69 18.07 24.52
CA ILE A 28 -1.96 16.64 24.36
C ILE A 28 -0.65 15.85 24.28
N ALA A 29 0.30 16.30 23.47
CA ALA A 29 1.58 15.62 23.31
C ALA A 29 2.36 15.53 24.64
N VAL A 30 2.42 16.62 25.40
CA VAL A 30 3.07 16.65 26.72
C VAL A 30 2.33 15.77 27.72
N ALA A 31 1.01 15.88 27.79
CA ALA A 31 0.20 15.14 28.76
C ALA A 31 0.19 13.62 28.51
N ASP A 32 0.37 13.20 27.27
CA ASP A 32 0.46 11.78 26.88
C ASP A 32 1.91 11.31 26.72
N ASN A 33 2.89 12.07 27.23
CA ASN A 33 4.32 11.75 27.14
C ASN A 33 4.77 11.35 25.71
N LEU A 34 4.32 12.13 24.73
CA LEU A 34 4.56 11.98 23.29
C LEU A 34 4.00 10.67 22.67
N ALA A 35 3.11 9.96 23.37
CA ALA A 35 2.48 8.75 22.83
C ALA A 35 1.35 9.06 21.82
N ALA A 36 0.71 10.22 21.96
CA ALA A 36 -0.35 10.67 21.07
C ALA A 36 0.15 10.75 19.61
N THR A 37 -0.62 10.18 18.68
CA THR A 37 -0.33 10.27 17.25
C THR A 37 -1.28 11.27 16.60
N PHE A 38 -0.71 12.29 15.96
CA PHE A 38 -1.45 13.24 15.14
C PHE A 38 -1.33 12.82 13.68
N TYR A 39 -2.45 12.71 12.99
CA TYR A 39 -2.49 12.32 11.60
C TYR A 39 -3.29 13.36 10.79
N ALA A 40 -2.74 13.76 9.66
CA ALA A 40 -3.48 14.51 8.66
C ALA A 40 -4.11 13.50 7.70
N SER A 41 -5.43 13.52 7.57
CA SER A 41 -6.09 12.86 6.44
C SER A 41 -5.49 13.40 5.16
N GLY A 42 -4.68 12.60 4.47
CA GLY A 42 -4.07 13.01 3.22
C GLY A 42 -5.15 13.33 2.18
N SER A 43 -5.05 14.50 1.55
CA SER A 43 -5.87 14.90 0.39
C SER A 43 -5.50 14.14 -0.89
N PHE A 44 -4.85 12.99 -0.79
CA PHE A 44 -4.39 12.19 -1.94
C PHE A 44 -5.53 11.46 -2.66
N ASN A 45 -6.75 11.56 -2.15
CA ASN A 45 -7.91 10.80 -2.61
C ASN A 45 -8.96 11.71 -3.25
N ASN A 46 -8.60 12.62 -4.15
CA ASN A 46 -9.61 13.13 -5.07
C ASN A 46 -9.86 12.03 -6.13
N PRO A 47 -11.03 11.35 -6.13
CA PRO A 47 -11.36 10.34 -7.12
C PRO A 47 -11.17 10.84 -8.55
N ASP A 48 -11.50 12.10 -8.80
CA ASP A 48 -11.51 12.67 -10.14
C ASP A 48 -10.08 12.79 -10.69
N HIS A 49 -9.13 13.19 -9.84
CA HIS A 49 -7.71 13.24 -10.23
C HIS A 49 -7.11 11.84 -10.44
N LEU A 50 -7.63 10.83 -9.74
CA LEU A 50 -7.20 9.44 -9.95
C LEU A 50 -7.61 8.95 -11.35
N VAL A 51 -8.80 9.34 -11.82
CA VAL A 51 -9.26 9.03 -13.18
C VAL A 51 -8.33 9.63 -14.22
N ASP A 52 -7.97 10.91 -14.07
CA ASP A 52 -7.06 11.58 -14.99
C ASP A 52 -5.68 10.91 -15.03
N LEU A 53 -5.14 10.57 -13.85
CA LEU A 53 -3.83 9.94 -13.74
C LEU A 53 -3.80 8.52 -14.32
N LEU A 54 -4.82 7.70 -14.01
CA LEU A 54 -4.90 6.33 -14.51
C LEU A 54 -5.13 6.29 -16.02
N ASN A 55 -5.82 7.28 -16.60
CA ASN A 55 -6.00 7.39 -18.05
C ASN A 55 -4.80 8.01 -18.78
N TYR A 56 -3.79 8.52 -18.06
CA TYR A 56 -2.61 9.09 -18.69
C TYR A 56 -1.70 8.00 -19.28
N GLN A 57 -1.43 8.08 -20.58
CA GLN A 57 -0.72 7.04 -21.33
C GLN A 57 0.77 6.92 -20.96
N TRP A 58 1.37 7.97 -20.43
CA TRP A 58 2.80 8.01 -20.07
C TRP A 58 3.04 7.88 -18.56
N ALA A 59 2.01 7.52 -17.78
CA ALA A 59 2.14 7.24 -16.36
C ALA A 59 2.31 5.74 -16.12
N LEU A 60 3.34 5.39 -15.36
CA LEU A 60 3.53 4.05 -14.80
C LEU A 60 3.05 4.06 -13.34
N PRO A 61 2.06 3.22 -12.96
CA PRO A 61 1.70 3.07 -11.56
C PRO A 61 2.87 2.52 -10.75
N GLY A 62 3.13 3.13 -9.60
CA GLY A 62 4.16 2.63 -8.70
C GLY A 62 4.41 3.58 -7.54
N VAL A 63 4.99 3.03 -6.47
CA VAL A 63 5.54 3.82 -5.36
C VAL A 63 6.97 3.36 -5.12
N SER A 64 7.93 4.23 -5.44
CA SER A 64 9.37 3.93 -5.37
C SER A 64 10.07 4.72 -4.25
N ASP A 65 9.46 4.80 -3.08
CA ASP A 65 10.06 5.36 -1.86
C ASP A 65 10.87 4.31 -1.07
N GLY A 66 10.79 3.03 -1.44
CA GLY A 66 11.57 1.96 -0.79
C GLY A 66 11.24 1.74 0.69
N GLY A 67 10.13 2.28 1.19
CA GLY A 67 9.73 2.16 2.59
C GLY A 67 10.47 3.15 3.53
N ALA A 68 10.99 4.27 3.02
CA ALA A 68 11.61 5.30 3.86
C ALA A 68 10.64 5.87 4.92
N HIS A 69 9.34 5.92 4.60
CA HIS A 69 8.29 6.48 5.48
C HIS A 69 7.48 5.45 6.26
N THR A 70 8.07 4.30 6.61
CA THR A 70 7.39 3.17 7.28
C THR A 70 6.61 3.49 8.57
N ARG A 71 6.85 4.62 9.24
CA ARG A 71 6.04 5.07 10.41
C ARG A 71 4.85 5.92 10.06
N PHE A 72 4.88 6.56 8.90
CA PHE A 72 3.88 7.52 8.45
C PHE A 72 2.84 6.86 7.57
N LEU A 73 3.26 5.95 6.67
CA LEU A 73 2.37 5.34 5.68
C LEU A 73 2.82 3.94 5.23
N THR A 74 1.87 3.19 4.67
CA THR A 74 2.01 1.83 4.14
C THR A 74 1.68 1.81 2.64
N ALA A 75 2.60 2.31 1.81
CA ALA A 75 2.36 2.47 0.37
C ALA A 75 2.41 1.15 -0.42
N GLY A 76 3.03 0.09 0.11
CA GLY A 76 3.18 -1.19 -0.60
C GLY A 76 1.88 -1.88 -0.97
N ARG A 77 0.74 -1.47 -0.37
CA ARG A 77 -0.60 -1.99 -0.68
C ARG A 77 -1.19 -1.46 -2.00
N TRP A 78 -0.53 -0.51 -2.66
CA TRP A 78 -1.07 0.17 -3.84
C TRP A 78 -1.55 -0.76 -4.97
N PRO A 79 -0.95 -1.95 -5.25
CA PRO A 79 -1.46 -2.84 -6.29
C PRO A 79 -2.84 -3.38 -5.93
N THR A 80 -3.02 -3.82 -4.68
CA THR A 80 -4.31 -4.26 -4.14
C THR A 80 -5.31 -3.10 -4.14
N GLU A 81 -4.87 -1.90 -3.75
CA GLU A 81 -5.71 -0.69 -3.74
C GLU A 81 -6.18 -0.31 -5.15
N LEU A 82 -5.33 -0.47 -6.17
CA LEU A 82 -5.69 -0.24 -7.58
C LEU A 82 -6.73 -1.26 -8.06
N LEU A 83 -6.57 -2.54 -7.73
CA LEU A 83 -7.55 -3.58 -8.09
C LEU A 83 -8.90 -3.35 -7.39
N ILE A 84 -8.88 -2.98 -6.11
CA ILE A 84 -10.11 -2.70 -5.35
C ILE A 84 -10.76 -1.40 -5.86
N ASN A 85 -10.08 -0.27 -5.72
CA ASN A 85 -10.68 1.04 -5.96
C ASN A 85 -10.75 1.39 -7.45
N GLY A 86 -9.71 1.06 -8.23
CA GLY A 86 -9.61 1.45 -9.63
C GLY A 86 -10.34 0.51 -10.59
N VAL A 87 -10.46 -0.77 -10.24
CA VAL A 87 -11.13 -1.78 -11.07
C VAL A 87 -12.49 -2.16 -10.47
N ARG A 88 -12.53 -2.80 -9.31
CA ARG A 88 -13.76 -3.41 -8.76
C ARG A 88 -14.81 -2.37 -8.34
N ASP A 89 -14.43 -1.38 -7.55
CA ASP A 89 -15.40 -0.52 -6.85
C ASP A 89 -15.80 0.72 -7.68
N ARG A 90 -14.94 1.17 -8.60
CA ARG A 90 -15.16 2.40 -9.40
C ARG A 90 -15.02 2.23 -10.90
N GLU A 91 -14.55 1.07 -11.37
CA GLU A 91 -14.49 0.74 -12.80
C GLU A 91 -13.77 1.81 -13.67
N ILE A 92 -12.71 2.42 -13.14
CA ILE A 92 -11.95 3.48 -13.81
C ILE A 92 -11.14 2.93 -14.98
N ILE A 93 -10.54 1.76 -14.79
CA ILE A 93 -9.78 1.01 -15.81
C ILE A 93 -10.23 -0.45 -15.80
N SER A 94 -10.03 -1.15 -16.93
CA SER A 94 -10.34 -2.58 -17.00
C SER A 94 -9.35 -3.42 -16.18
N LEU A 95 -9.76 -4.64 -15.84
CA LEU A 95 -8.89 -5.57 -15.12
C LEU A 95 -7.64 -5.90 -15.93
N GLU A 96 -7.76 -6.04 -17.24
CA GLU A 96 -6.66 -6.31 -18.16
C GLU A 96 -5.68 -5.14 -18.22
N ASP A 97 -6.18 -3.89 -18.30
CA ASP A 97 -5.32 -2.70 -18.31
C ASP A 97 -4.58 -2.53 -16.97
N ALA A 98 -5.25 -2.82 -15.85
CA ALA A 98 -4.61 -2.82 -14.53
C ALA A 98 -3.44 -3.82 -14.47
N HIS A 99 -3.62 -5.06 -14.93
CA HIS A 99 -2.54 -6.06 -14.97
C HIS A 99 -1.44 -5.70 -15.96
N TRP A 100 -1.79 -5.18 -17.13
CA TRP A 100 -0.81 -4.69 -18.09
C TRP A 100 0.10 -3.64 -17.46
N ARG A 101 -0.48 -2.66 -16.76
CA ARG A 101 0.25 -1.58 -16.10
C ARG A 101 1.07 -2.02 -14.89
N MET A 102 0.70 -3.13 -14.23
CA MET A 102 1.41 -3.68 -13.06
C MET A 102 2.43 -4.77 -13.40
N ALA A 103 2.37 -5.37 -14.60
CA ALA A 103 3.23 -6.50 -14.99
C ALA A 103 3.96 -6.26 -16.32
N GLY A 104 3.22 -6.20 -17.44
CA GLY A 104 3.82 -6.14 -18.77
C GLY A 104 4.53 -4.82 -19.06
N LEU A 105 3.88 -3.70 -18.76
CA LEU A 105 4.45 -2.36 -18.95
C LEU A 105 5.74 -2.13 -18.14
N PRO A 106 5.79 -2.37 -16.81
CA PRO A 106 7.03 -2.21 -16.06
C PRO A 106 8.12 -3.19 -16.49
N ALA A 107 7.78 -4.42 -16.89
CA ALA A 107 8.75 -5.34 -17.48
C ALA A 107 9.37 -4.78 -18.76
N GLN A 108 8.57 -4.19 -19.66
CA GLN A 108 9.07 -3.52 -20.86
C GLN A 108 9.93 -2.30 -20.54
N CYS A 109 9.49 -1.44 -19.62
CA CYS A 109 10.27 -0.27 -19.20
C CYS A 109 11.62 -0.65 -18.57
N ALA A 110 11.66 -1.77 -17.84
CA ALA A 110 12.87 -2.30 -17.22
C ALA A 110 13.74 -3.14 -18.18
N GLY A 111 13.28 -3.42 -19.40
CA GLY A 111 13.99 -4.23 -20.38
C GLY A 111 13.96 -5.74 -20.11
N PHE A 112 13.00 -6.24 -19.33
CA PHE A 112 12.85 -7.67 -19.09
C PHE A 112 12.19 -8.36 -20.29
N THR A 113 12.84 -9.40 -20.80
CA THR A 113 12.37 -10.17 -21.97
C THR A 113 11.66 -11.46 -21.58
N ASP A 114 11.89 -11.96 -20.36
CA ASP A 114 11.40 -13.25 -19.86
C ASP A 114 10.28 -13.14 -18.81
N ARG A 115 9.70 -11.94 -18.60
CA ARG A 115 8.72 -11.64 -17.53
C ARG A 115 7.61 -10.67 -17.96
N GLY A 116 6.60 -10.55 -17.10
CA GLY A 116 5.51 -9.56 -17.22
C GLY A 116 4.31 -10.04 -18.02
N THR A 117 4.36 -11.21 -18.65
CA THR A 117 3.21 -11.84 -19.33
C THR A 117 3.08 -13.32 -18.98
N LEU A 118 1.91 -13.90 -19.26
CA LEU A 118 1.67 -15.33 -19.11
C LEU A 118 1.85 -16.04 -20.45
N THR A 119 3.10 -16.29 -20.83
CA THR A 119 3.47 -16.93 -22.10
C THR A 119 4.40 -18.12 -21.85
N PRO A 120 4.24 -19.25 -22.56
CA PRO A 120 5.15 -20.38 -22.43
C PRO A 120 6.62 -19.97 -22.61
N GLY A 121 7.50 -20.44 -21.71
CA GLY A 121 8.93 -20.12 -21.71
C GLY A 121 9.33 -18.88 -20.88
N GLN A 122 8.37 -18.08 -20.42
CA GLN A 122 8.65 -16.99 -19.45
C GLN A 122 8.76 -17.53 -18.01
N ALA A 123 9.33 -16.71 -17.12
CA ALA A 123 9.35 -17.02 -15.71
C ALA A 123 7.92 -17.16 -15.17
N ALA A 124 7.69 -18.19 -14.34
CA ALA A 124 6.40 -18.45 -13.72
C ALA A 124 6.18 -17.54 -12.49
N ASP A 125 6.14 -16.23 -12.73
CA ASP A 125 5.73 -15.22 -11.76
C ASP A 125 4.22 -15.00 -11.89
N VAL A 126 3.44 -15.59 -11.00
CA VAL A 126 1.98 -15.70 -11.16
C VAL A 126 1.29 -15.36 -9.85
N ILE A 127 0.19 -14.62 -9.94
CA ILE A 127 -0.69 -14.34 -8.80
C ILE A 127 -2.06 -14.96 -9.11
N VAL A 128 -2.60 -15.71 -8.17
CA VAL A 128 -3.95 -16.27 -8.20
C VAL A 128 -4.72 -15.68 -7.03
N TYR A 129 -5.82 -15.01 -7.33
CA TYR A 129 -6.60 -14.29 -6.33
C TYR A 129 -8.07 -14.19 -6.78
N ASP A 130 -8.95 -13.92 -5.82
CA ASP A 130 -10.35 -13.58 -6.07
C ASP A 130 -10.54 -12.07 -5.92
N LEU A 131 -10.91 -11.40 -7.01
CA LEU A 131 -11.09 -9.95 -7.06
C LEU A 131 -12.15 -9.47 -6.06
N ASP A 132 -13.24 -10.22 -5.89
CA ASP A 132 -14.33 -9.86 -4.98
C ASP A 132 -13.92 -10.00 -3.52
N SER A 133 -13.01 -10.94 -3.24
CA SER A 133 -12.48 -11.19 -1.89
C SER A 133 -11.29 -10.29 -1.52
N LEU A 134 -10.74 -9.50 -2.45
CA LEU A 134 -9.61 -8.62 -2.14
C LEU A 134 -9.98 -7.57 -1.09
N ALA A 135 -9.16 -7.45 -0.05
CA ALA A 135 -9.31 -6.43 0.97
C ALA A 135 -7.95 -5.93 1.49
N ILE A 136 -7.96 -4.71 2.05
CA ILE A 136 -6.84 -4.13 2.78
C ILE A 136 -7.22 -4.07 4.25
N GLY A 137 -6.42 -4.71 5.10
CA GLY A 137 -6.61 -4.75 6.54
C GLY A 137 -6.27 -3.42 7.25
N PRO A 138 -6.52 -3.37 8.57
CA PRO A 138 -6.22 -2.20 9.38
C PRO A 138 -4.71 -1.92 9.40
N SER A 139 -4.35 -0.66 9.65
CA SER A 139 -2.96 -0.30 9.92
C SER A 139 -2.56 -0.79 11.31
N GLU A 140 -1.50 -1.60 11.37
CA GLU A 140 -0.95 -2.15 12.60
C GLU A 140 0.45 -1.60 12.86
N LYS A 141 0.82 -1.43 14.13
CA LYS A 141 2.22 -1.17 14.54
C LYS A 141 2.87 -2.50 14.89
N VAL A 142 4.00 -2.79 14.26
CA VAL A 142 4.84 -3.96 14.54
C VAL A 142 6.24 -3.52 14.95
N HIS A 143 6.90 -4.29 15.81
CA HIS A 143 8.23 -4.02 16.36
C HIS A 143 9.26 -5.03 15.84
N ASP A 144 9.45 -5.04 14.52
CA ASP A 144 10.29 -6.01 13.80
C ASP A 144 11.52 -5.37 13.12
N MET A 145 11.80 -4.09 13.42
CA MET A 145 12.97 -3.38 12.91
C MET A 145 14.17 -3.50 13.87
N PRO A 146 15.41 -3.27 13.41
CA PRO A 146 16.59 -3.24 14.28
C PRO A 146 16.40 -2.33 15.50
N ALA A 147 17.05 -2.70 16.60
CA ALA A 147 16.92 -2.02 17.91
C ALA A 147 15.49 -1.99 18.51
N GLY A 148 14.57 -2.84 18.03
CA GLY A 148 13.20 -2.90 18.54
C GLY A 148 12.31 -1.75 18.06
N GLU A 149 12.79 -1.01 17.05
CA GLU A 149 12.03 0.06 16.43
C GLU A 149 10.75 -0.50 15.77
N TRP A 150 9.73 0.33 15.68
CA TRP A 150 8.45 -0.02 15.07
C TRP A 150 8.29 0.56 13.66
N ARG A 151 7.43 -0.11 12.89
CA ARG A 151 6.87 0.35 11.61
C ARG A 151 5.38 0.08 11.56
N ARG A 152 4.69 0.77 10.65
CA ARG A 152 3.32 0.46 10.26
C ARG A 152 3.32 -0.63 9.19
N VAL A 153 2.41 -1.57 9.33
CA VAL A 153 2.11 -2.56 8.31
C VAL A 153 0.61 -2.54 8.01
N GLN A 154 0.26 -2.86 6.78
CA GLN A 154 -1.10 -3.17 6.37
C GLN A 154 -1.02 -4.41 5.52
N ARG A 155 -1.76 -5.44 5.93
CA ARG A 155 -1.87 -6.69 5.17
C ARG A 155 -3.00 -6.58 4.17
N ALA A 156 -2.86 -7.26 3.05
CA ALA A 156 -3.94 -7.52 2.13
C ALA A 156 -4.43 -8.96 2.30
N SER A 157 -5.66 -9.22 1.92
CA SER A 157 -6.26 -10.56 1.89
C SER A 157 -6.95 -10.83 0.55
N GLY A 158 -7.24 -12.10 0.27
CA GLY A 158 -7.90 -12.55 -0.97
C GLY A 158 -6.94 -13.15 -2.00
N TYR A 159 -5.67 -13.33 -1.64
CA TYR A 159 -4.66 -14.00 -2.46
C TYR A 159 -4.63 -15.50 -2.17
N GLN A 160 -4.92 -16.30 -3.18
CA GLN A 160 -4.86 -17.75 -3.08
C GLN A 160 -3.43 -18.25 -3.21
N TYR A 161 -2.71 -17.78 -4.24
CA TYR A 161 -1.31 -18.13 -4.48
C TYR A 161 -0.53 -16.94 -5.04
N VAL A 162 0.71 -16.78 -4.58
CA VAL A 162 1.73 -15.97 -5.26
C VAL A 162 2.92 -16.88 -5.55
N LEU A 163 3.34 -16.90 -6.80
CA LEU A 163 4.45 -17.69 -7.29
C LEU A 163 5.53 -16.75 -7.81
N VAL A 164 6.78 -17.11 -7.52
CA VAL A 164 7.96 -16.46 -8.08
C VAL A 164 8.85 -17.55 -8.67
N ASN A 165 9.17 -17.46 -9.95
CA ASN A 165 9.90 -18.50 -10.69
C ASN A 165 9.28 -19.91 -10.56
N GLY A 166 7.96 -20.00 -10.39
CA GLY A 166 7.21 -21.27 -10.27
C GLY A 166 7.15 -21.86 -8.87
N GLU A 167 7.78 -21.25 -7.87
CA GLU A 167 7.69 -21.67 -6.47
C GLU A 167 6.71 -20.79 -5.70
N VAL A 168 5.86 -21.42 -4.88
CA VAL A 168 4.81 -20.74 -4.09
C VAL A 168 5.45 -19.98 -2.92
N THR A 169 5.36 -18.65 -2.95
CA THR A 169 5.86 -17.76 -1.89
C THR A 169 4.76 -17.31 -0.93
N ILE A 170 3.50 -17.25 -1.41
CA ILE A 170 2.32 -17.00 -0.58
C ILE A 170 1.25 -18.04 -0.94
N GLN A 171 0.62 -18.61 0.09
CA GLN A 171 -0.52 -19.51 -0.03
C GLN A 171 -1.59 -19.09 0.97
N GLU A 172 -2.81 -18.82 0.48
CA GLU A 172 -3.96 -18.42 1.31
C GLU A 172 -3.60 -17.27 2.27
N ASP A 173 -3.12 -16.16 1.69
CA ASP A 173 -2.65 -14.95 2.40
C ASP A 173 -1.47 -15.15 3.38
N LYS A 174 -0.82 -16.32 3.40
CA LYS A 174 0.32 -16.63 4.28
C LYS A 174 1.61 -16.83 3.50
N GLU A 175 2.67 -16.17 3.93
CA GLU A 175 4.02 -16.40 3.41
C GLU A 175 4.49 -17.83 3.72
N THR A 176 5.10 -18.48 2.74
CA THR A 176 5.65 -19.84 2.88
C THR A 176 7.07 -19.85 3.43
N GLY A 177 7.74 -18.68 3.48
CA GLY A 177 9.16 -18.54 3.80
C GLY A 177 10.10 -18.87 2.64
N THR A 178 9.57 -19.25 1.47
CA THR A 178 10.37 -19.55 0.28
C THR A 178 10.83 -18.25 -0.38
N SER A 179 12.10 -18.18 -0.77
CA SER A 179 12.71 -17.00 -1.41
C SER A 179 13.35 -17.35 -2.76
N PRO A 180 12.55 -17.73 -3.79
CA PRO A 180 13.04 -18.22 -5.08
C PRO A 180 13.46 -17.09 -6.03
N GLY A 181 13.49 -15.84 -5.53
CA GLY A 181 13.86 -14.66 -6.29
C GLY A 181 15.28 -14.75 -6.83
N ARG A 182 15.49 -14.15 -8.00
CA ARG A 182 16.81 -14.10 -8.65
C ARG A 182 17.18 -12.66 -8.93
N LEU A 183 18.46 -12.35 -8.82
CA LEU A 183 18.97 -11.08 -9.32
C LEU A 183 18.86 -11.08 -10.84
N LEU A 184 18.04 -10.19 -11.38
CA LEU A 184 17.96 -9.96 -12.81
C LEU A 184 19.18 -9.14 -13.23
N ARG A 185 19.92 -9.67 -14.19
CA ARG A 185 21.03 -9.00 -14.87
C ARG A 185 20.59 -8.77 -16.32
N GLU A 186 21.23 -7.83 -17.02
CA GLU A 186 20.96 -7.55 -18.44
C GLU A 186 20.76 -8.87 -19.21
N GLN A 187 19.54 -9.06 -19.74
CA GLN A 187 19.15 -10.20 -20.57
C GLN A 187 19.08 -9.79 -22.03
#